data_AF-A0A930YUN3-F1
#
_entry.id   AF-A0A930YUN3-F1
#
_cell.length_a   1.000
_cell.length_b   1.000
_cell.length_c   1.000
_cell.angle_alpha   90.00
_cell.angle_beta   90.00
_cell.angle_gamma   90.00
#
_symmetry.space_group_name_H-M   'P 1'
#
loop_
_entity.id
_entity.type
_entity.pdbx_description
1 polymer ?
#
loop_
_entity_poly.entity_id
_entity_poly.type
_entity_poly.pdbx_seq_one_letter_code
_entity_poly.pdbx_strand_id
1 'polypeptide(L)' 'MGRFEIILQDFAISWTAIYEWMNANGYHSTEQRPFEIIYNNYKEHPEQKCIVDFFIPVHKN' A
#
# COMPACT_ATOMS: atom_id res chain seq x y z
N MET A 1 -7.64 1.91 -2.43
CA MET A 1 -7.17 1.15 -1.24
C MET A 1 -6.63 -0.17 -1.74
N GLY A 2 -5.42 -0.54 -1.33
CA GLY A 2 -4.85 -1.88 -1.57
C GLY A 2 -4.50 -2.54 -0.23
N ARG A 3 -5.01 -3.76 0.00
CA ARG A 3 -4.76 -4.54 1.22
C ARG A 3 -3.70 -5.60 0.99
N PHE A 4 -2.74 -5.70 1.90
CA PHE A 4 -1.61 -6.61 1.81
C PHE A 4 -1.31 -7.26 3.16
N GLU A 5 -0.70 -8.44 3.09
CA GLU A 5 -0.07 -9.12 4.22
C GLU A 5 1.41 -9.37 3.87
N ILE A 6 2.29 -8.49 4.35
CA ILE A 6 3.67 -8.38 3.86
C ILE A 6 4.68 -8.28 4.99
N ILE A 7 5.91 -8.71 4.73
CA ILE A 7 7.04 -8.44 5.64
C ILE A 7 7.52 -7.00 5.50
N LEU A 8 8.27 -6.50 6.50
CA LEU A 8 8.74 -5.12 6.53
C LEU A 8 9.57 -4.72 5.30
N GLN A 9 10.35 -5.66 4.76
CA GLN A 9 11.20 -5.43 3.59
C GLN A 9 10.41 -5.14 2.31
N ASP A 10 9.15 -5.58 2.25
CA ASP A 10 8.33 -5.52 1.04
C ASP A 10 7.49 -4.24 0.93
N PHE A 11 7.56 -3.32 1.89
CA PHE A 11 6.78 -2.08 1.86
C PHE A 11 7.12 -1.22 0.64
N ALA A 12 8.41 -1.02 0.33
CA ALA A 12 8.84 -0.17 -0.79
C ALA A 12 8.40 -0.74 -2.15
N ILE A 13 8.51 -2.05 -2.34
CA ILE A 13 8.08 -2.71 -3.58
C ILE A 13 6.56 -2.76 -3.68
N SER A 14 5.84 -2.90 -2.57
CA SER A 14 4.37 -2.84 -2.54
C SER A 14 3.85 -1.46 -2.96
N TRP A 15 4.44 -0.38 -2.45
CA TRP A 15 4.14 0.99 -2.90
C TRP A 15 4.35 1.14 -4.42
N THR A 16 5.49 0.66 -4.92
CA THR A 16 5.82 0.73 -6.35
C THR A 16 4.78 0.00 -7.21
N ALA A 17 4.41 -1.22 -6.84
CA ALA A 17 3.42 -2.03 -7.55
C ALA A 17 2.04 -1.34 -7.60
N ILE A 18 1.63 -0.64 -6.54
CA ILE A 18 0.35 0.09 -6.54
C ILE A 18 0.40 1.27 -7.51
N TYR A 19 1.49 2.05 -7.54
CA TYR A 19 1.63 3.15 -8.50
C TYR A 19 1.69 2.66 -9.95
N GLU A 20 2.38 1.55 -10.21
CA GLU A 20 2.41 0.91 -11.53
C GLU A 20 1.00 0.48 -11.97
N TRP A 21 0.24 -0.19 -11.09
CA TRP A 21 -1.14 -0.57 -11.36
C TRP A 21 -2.03 0.65 -11.60
N MET A 22 -1.91 1.70 -10.78
CA MET A 22 -2.67 2.93 -10.95
C MET A 22 -2.45 3.55 -12.33
N ASN A 23 -1.18 3.73 -12.73
CA ASN A 23 -0.81 4.31 -14.01
C ASN A 23 -1.34 3.45 -15.18
N ALA A 24 -1.19 2.12 -15.08
CA ALA A 24 -1.68 1.19 -16.10
C ALA A 24 -3.21 1.22 -16.27
N ASN A 25 -3.95 1.66 -15.24
CA ASN A 25 -5.41 1.74 -15.25
C ASN A 25 -5.96 3.17 -15.42
N GLY A 26 -5.10 4.13 -15.79
CA GLY A 26 -5.50 5.52 -16.06
C GLY A 26 -5.82 6.34 -14.80
N TYR A 27 -5.30 5.93 -13.65
CA TYR A 27 -5.36 6.71 -12.42
C TYR A 27 -4.11 7.57 -12.27
N HIS A 28 -4.30 8.77 -11.74
CA HIS A 28 -3.23 9.73 -11.50
C HIS A 28 -3.21 10.19 -10.05
N SER A 29 -2.01 10.40 -9.52
CA SER A 29 -1.80 10.94 -8.16
C SER A 29 -2.43 12.31 -7.99
N THR A 30 -2.86 12.62 -6.78
CA THR A 30 -3.30 13.97 -6.39
C THR A 30 -2.24 14.65 -5.52
N GLU A 31 -2.48 15.90 -5.10
CA GLU A 31 -1.62 16.58 -4.12
C GLU A 31 -1.75 16.05 -2.69
N GLN A 32 -2.81 15.26 -2.41
CA GLN A 32 -3.01 14.67 -1.10
C GLN A 32 -1.99 13.56 -0.84
N ARG A 33 -1.42 13.56 0.36
CA ARG A 33 -0.40 12.56 0.74
C ARG A 33 -1.03 11.19 0.92
N PRO A 34 -0.38 10.12 0.41
CA PRO A 34 -0.79 8.77 0.69
C PRO A 34 -0.41 8.37 2.12
N PHE A 35 -1.06 7.33 2.66
CA PHE A 35 -0.80 6.83 4.01
C PHE A 35 -1.11 5.34 4.15
N GLU A 36 -0.53 4.72 5.18
CA GLU A 36 -0.79 3.34 5.57
C GLU A 36 -1.68 3.23 6.82
N ILE A 37 -2.52 2.20 6.88
CA ILE A 37 -3.15 1.72 8.12
C ILE A 37 -2.61 0.33 8.41
N ILE A 38 -1.89 0.18 9.52
CA ILE A 38 -1.32 -1.09 9.98
C ILE A 38 -2.26 -1.68 11.05
N TYR A 39 -2.74 -2.90 10.83
CA TYR A 39 -3.80 -3.52 11.65
C TYR A 39 -3.28 -4.40 12.79
N ASN A 40 -1.99 -4.74 12.80
CA ASN A 40 -1.42 -5.66 13.77
C ASN A 40 -0.01 -5.25 14.22
N ASN A 41 0.39 -5.73 15.39
CA ASN A 41 1.80 -5.78 15.78
C ASN A 41 2.47 -6.94 15.04
N TYR A 42 3.32 -6.66 14.06
CA TYR A 42 3.98 -7.70 13.26
C TYR A 42 4.83 -8.65 14.12
N LYS A 43 5.33 -8.21 15.28
CA LYS A 43 6.13 -9.06 16.18
C LYS A 43 5.31 -10.21 16.80
N GLU A 44 3.98 -10.08 16.83
CA GLU A 44 3.06 -11.10 17.34
C GLU A 44 2.48 -11.97 16.21
N HIS A 45 2.71 -11.60 14.95
CA HIS A 45 2.29 -12.40 13.81
C HIS A 45 3.21 -13.62 13.66
N PRO A 46 2.69 -14.87 13.49
CA PRO A 46 3.51 -16.07 13.37
C PRO A 46 4.58 -15.99 12.26
N GLU A 47 4.26 -15.28 11.19
CA GLU A 47 5.14 -15.07 10.03
C GLU A 47 5.83 -13.68 10.03
N GLN A 48 5.72 -12.91 11.10
CA GLN A 48 6.27 -11.55 11.21
C GLN A 48 5.78 -10.56 10.13
N LYS A 49 4.55 -10.74 9.66
CA LYS A 49 3.93 -9.91 8.62
C LYS A 49 3.08 -8.78 9.22
N CYS A 50 3.04 -7.67 8.49
CA CYS A 50 2.08 -6.59 8.65
C CYS A 50 0.85 -6.87 7.79
N ILE A 51 -0.33 -6.79 8.40
CA ILE A 51 -1.60 -6.62 7.70
C ILE A 51 -1.78 -5.11 7.53
N VAL A 52 -1.70 -4.64 6.29
CA VAL A 52 -1.63 -3.21 5.98
C VAL A 52 -2.56 -2.84 4.82
N ASP A 53 -3.20 -1.69 4.96
CA ASP A 53 -3.89 -1.02 3.87
C ASP A 53 -3.11 0.20 3.42
N PHE A 54 -2.83 0.28 2.11
CA PHE A 54 -2.29 1.46 1.46
C PHE A 54 -3.42 2.31 0.88
N PHE A 55 -3.47 3.57 1.29
CA PHE A 55 -4.40 4.58 0.80
C PHE A 55 -3.66 5.59 -0.07
N ILE A 56 -4.00 5.61 -1.36
CA ILE A 56 -3.46 6.55 -2.34
C ILE A 56 -4.64 7.36 -2.88
N PRO A 57 -4.71 8.67 -2.61
CA PRO A 57 -5.69 9.54 -3.23
C PRO A 57 -5.41 9.70 -4.73
N VAL A 58 -6.38 9.35 -5.56
CA VAL A 58 -6.26 9.35 -7.03
C VAL A 58 -7.43 10.07 -7.69
N HIS A 59 -7.19 10.58 -8.90
CA HIS A 59 -8.25 10.97 -9.82
C HIS A 59 -8.18 10.12 -11.10
N LYS A 60 -9.30 10.04 -11.82
CA LYS A 60 -9.41 9.39 -13.12
C LYS A 60 -9.92 10.42 -14.11
N ASN A 61 -9.21 10.57 -15.22
CA ASN A 61 -9.65 11.42 -16.34
C ASN A 61 -10.85 10.80 -17.05
#